data_AF-A0A1L3IAX4-F1
#
_entry.id   AF-A0A1L3IAX4-F1
#
_cell.length_a   1.000
_cell.length_b   1.000
_cell.length_c   1.000
_cell.angle_alpha   90.00
_cell.angle_beta   90.00
_cell.angle_gamma   90.00
#
_symmetry.space_group_name_H-M   'P 1'
#
loop_
_entity.id
_entity.type
_entity.pdbx_description
1 polymer ?
#
loop_
_entity_poly.entity_id
_entity_poly.type
_entity_poly.pdbx_seq_one_letter_code
_entity_poly.pdbx_strand_id
1 'polypeptide(L)'
;MIGETDKDNIVVLLTSKHLVDSDFNSATVQLIHADWAKCIGRDVSDYEGMFQDHLVNLRAVLGSEPAPKPRGLFNRLFGSSNVDGNSTDVSVYRFAICFASGKYLTGHGARQATQQQLNLIHAEHLKLIRALLDVPDRVMTNTPLPGAKGTLGEVAEAALLSYFHHTDFGPQGRRLSAEAAHLVPKLLRRFAYLDSNLIVSILGDHPSLVDEAGSLIQDIFRDPGHDPERGPYGWIGQNMTGFYAWREDPFQKYGPKIMAHVLADAAVWPRENLSNLARVFAFDPLDLTIGTAEEEAQKALDGIAREEARIAEGFDGPDNSISPQQAEQFSRERLKAAKARLKQIETGFDSVRAEQFTAAAKHLAKANGARKTVEIIERALPVDLAAPLKEALAKADAIKTQPVAFPMPKASDNRFKDIGLKLMVIDELMYVQKRLLPLFDIRQFAEEWTKREFSIEDDGYDVIPEAMTYFKNLAIPGELLSHVEVLTQKSGLDGGGGGVIEQMVPFWDPGGGDGPVPVTNKAAVDLDLLPNLTCIVGLEHEVNEPKPRKLLQELEKRGINTIPESLAIWGKD
;
A
#
# COMPACT_ATOMS: atom_id res chain seq x y z
N MET A 1 -2.69 -11.51 31.22
CA MET A 1 -2.05 -12.84 31.03
C MET A 1 -2.62 -13.41 29.75
N ILE A 2 -1.92 -13.16 28.65
CA ILE A 2 -2.20 -13.67 27.31
C ILE A 2 -0.85 -14.20 26.83
N GLY A 3 -0.86 -15.44 26.37
CA GLY A 3 0.27 -16.36 26.35
C GLY A 3 1.41 -15.97 25.42
N GLU A 4 2.60 -16.31 25.88
CA GLU A 4 3.81 -16.47 25.09
C GLU A 4 3.61 -17.62 24.09
N THR A 5 3.49 -17.33 22.79
CA THR A 5 3.79 -18.27 21.69
C THR A 5 3.74 -17.52 20.37
N ASP A 6 4.90 -17.02 19.92
CA ASP A 6 5.33 -16.91 18.50
C ASP A 6 6.62 -16.07 18.41
N LYS A 7 7.72 -16.63 18.95
CA LYS A 7 9.04 -15.99 18.90
C LYS A 7 9.93 -16.43 17.72
N ASP A 8 9.46 -17.33 16.86
CA ASP A 8 10.33 -18.01 15.89
C ASP A 8 10.00 -17.79 14.39
N ASN A 9 9.13 -16.82 14.06
CA ASN A 9 8.97 -16.35 12.68
C ASN A 9 9.42 -14.89 12.54
N ILE A 10 10.72 -14.63 12.72
CA ILE A 10 11.36 -13.42 12.21
C ILE A 10 11.65 -13.65 10.72
N VAL A 11 10.58 -13.68 9.92
CA VAL A 11 10.69 -13.29 8.51
C VAL A 11 10.88 -11.79 8.54
N VAL A 12 11.91 -11.34 7.82
CA VAL A 12 12.32 -9.96 7.66
C VAL A 12 11.13 -9.13 7.18
N LEU A 13 10.36 -8.62 8.13
CA LEU A 13 9.50 -7.46 8.00
C LEU A 13 10.46 -6.27 7.82
N LEU A 14 11.02 -6.12 6.60
CA LEU A 14 11.33 -4.81 6.05
C LEU A 14 10.00 -4.09 5.89
N THR A 15 9.43 -3.72 7.03
CA THR A 15 8.27 -2.86 7.11
C THR A 15 8.74 -1.51 6.61
N SER A 16 8.23 -1.16 5.45
CA SER A 16 8.08 0.20 4.92
C SER A 16 7.20 1.06 5.85
N LYS A 17 7.52 1.09 7.15
CA LYS A 17 6.95 2.00 8.15
C LYS A 17 7.72 3.33 8.25
N HIS A 18 8.67 3.58 7.37
CA HIS A 18 9.40 4.83 7.22
C HIS A 18 9.32 5.22 5.73
N LEU A 19 8.74 6.34 5.31
CA LEU A 19 8.95 7.74 5.74
C LEU A 19 7.70 8.61 5.51
N VAL A 20 6.48 8.09 5.72
CA VAL A 20 5.25 8.80 5.29
C VAL A 20 4.81 9.92 6.25
N ASP A 21 5.54 10.15 7.35
CA ASP A 21 5.18 11.18 8.33
C ASP A 21 6.39 11.82 9.03
N SER A 22 7.62 11.47 8.63
CA SER A 22 8.84 11.85 9.35
C SER A 22 9.24 13.31 9.16
N ASP A 23 8.89 13.91 8.02
CA ASP A 23 9.39 15.24 7.68
C ASP A 23 8.62 16.36 8.41
N PHE A 24 7.48 16.02 9.04
CA PHE A 24 6.58 16.97 9.72
C PHE A 24 6.39 16.67 11.21
N ASN A 25 7.33 16.01 11.86
CA ASN A 25 7.09 15.51 13.22
C ASN A 25 8.08 16.02 14.27
N SER A 26 8.71 17.17 14.01
CA SER A 26 9.44 17.88 15.06
C SER A 26 8.55 18.17 16.26
N ALA A 27 9.12 18.20 17.48
CA ALA A 27 8.37 18.56 18.69
C ALA A 27 7.71 19.94 18.53
N THR A 28 8.36 20.85 17.81
CA THR A 28 7.80 22.15 17.43
C THR A 28 6.56 21.99 16.54
N VAL A 29 6.62 21.20 15.47
CA VAL A 29 5.48 20.95 14.57
C VAL A 29 4.34 20.22 15.29
N GLN A 30 4.65 19.24 16.14
CA GLN A 30 3.66 18.55 16.96
C GLN A 30 2.96 19.46 17.95
N LEU A 31 3.68 20.39 18.59
CA LEU A 31 3.09 21.38 19.49
C LEU A 31 2.14 22.31 18.73
N ILE A 32 2.54 22.78 17.53
CA ILE A 32 1.67 23.57 16.66
C ILE A 32 0.44 22.76 16.28
N HIS A 33 0.61 21.51 15.82
CA HIS A 33 -0.51 20.66 15.39
C HIS A 33 -1.44 20.30 16.53
N ALA A 34 -0.90 20.03 17.73
CA ALA A 34 -1.70 19.78 18.93
C ALA A 34 -2.50 21.01 19.34
N ASP A 35 -1.91 22.20 19.24
CA ASP A 35 -2.61 23.44 19.56
C ASP A 35 -3.58 23.85 18.46
N TRP A 36 -3.27 23.62 17.19
CA TRP A 36 -4.18 23.73 16.06
C TRP A 36 -5.37 22.79 16.23
N ALA A 37 -5.15 21.51 16.53
CA ALA A 37 -6.22 20.55 16.80
C ALA A 37 -7.13 21.00 17.96
N LYS A 38 -6.57 21.61 19.02
CA LYS A 38 -7.35 22.18 20.13
C LYS A 38 -8.14 23.43 19.74
N CYS A 39 -7.60 24.26 18.84
CA CYS A 39 -8.23 25.49 18.38
C CYS A 39 -9.33 25.24 17.34
N ILE A 40 -9.03 24.42 16.34
CA ILE A 40 -9.84 24.17 15.14
C ILE A 40 -11.03 23.23 15.41
N GLY A 41 -10.99 22.45 16.49
CA GLY A 41 -12.06 21.53 16.89
C GLY A 41 -13.38 22.19 17.34
N ARG A 42 -13.59 23.50 17.08
CA ARG A 42 -14.72 24.28 17.60
C ARG A 42 -15.62 24.93 16.54
N ASP A 43 -15.09 25.36 15.37
CA ASP A 43 -15.89 25.98 14.29
C ASP A 43 -15.23 25.80 12.90
N VAL A 44 -16.04 25.72 11.83
CA VAL A 44 -15.59 25.64 10.43
C VAL A 44 -14.86 26.92 10.00
N SER A 45 -15.18 28.08 10.59
CA SER A 45 -14.49 29.35 10.32
C SER A 45 -12.99 29.32 10.64
N ASP A 46 -12.55 28.41 11.51
CA ASP A 46 -11.13 28.27 11.86
C ASP A 46 -10.31 27.72 10.69
N TYR A 47 -10.90 26.86 9.84
CA TYR A 47 -10.24 26.39 8.62
C TYR A 47 -10.14 27.49 7.56
N GLU A 48 -11.19 28.27 7.36
CA GLU A 48 -11.18 29.38 6.39
C GLU A 48 -10.00 30.33 6.63
N GLY A 49 -9.81 30.75 7.89
CA GLY A 49 -8.70 31.62 8.28
C GLY A 49 -7.33 31.05 7.94
N MET A 50 -7.12 29.75 8.17
CA MET A 50 -5.84 29.08 7.85
C MET A 50 -5.54 29.06 6.36
N PHE A 51 -6.54 28.76 5.53
CA PHE A 51 -6.39 28.74 4.08
C PHE A 51 -6.13 30.14 3.52
N GLN A 52 -6.75 31.18 4.10
CA GLN A 52 -6.43 32.57 3.76
C GLN A 52 -5.02 32.97 4.19
N ASP A 53 -4.59 32.63 5.40
CA ASP A 53 -3.24 32.87 5.88
C ASP A 53 -2.19 32.19 4.99
N HIS A 54 -2.48 30.97 4.52
CA HIS A 54 -1.65 30.25 3.53
C HIS A 54 -1.48 31.06 2.25
N LEU A 55 -2.57 31.53 1.63
CA LEU A 55 -2.50 32.36 0.42
C LEU A 55 -1.69 33.64 0.63
N VAL A 56 -1.90 34.34 1.75
CA VAL A 56 -1.18 35.58 2.08
C VAL A 56 0.32 35.30 2.24
N ASN A 57 0.69 34.20 2.89
CA ASN A 57 2.08 33.79 3.03
C ASN A 57 2.74 33.51 1.67
N LEU A 58 2.06 32.81 0.76
CA LEU A 58 2.58 32.58 -0.59
C LEU A 58 2.74 33.89 -1.38
N ARG A 59 1.80 34.84 -1.28
CA ARG A 59 1.91 36.17 -1.92
C ARG A 59 3.06 37.00 -1.35
N ALA A 60 3.31 36.92 -0.04
CA ALA A 60 4.41 37.61 0.61
C ALA A 60 5.78 37.15 0.07
N VAL A 61 5.96 35.84 -0.12
CA VAL A 61 7.19 35.25 -0.68
C VAL A 61 7.43 35.67 -2.13
N LEU A 62 6.35 35.90 -2.87
CA LEU A 62 6.39 36.43 -4.25
C LEU A 62 6.58 37.95 -4.30
N GLY A 63 6.70 38.64 -3.16
CA GLY A 63 6.83 40.11 -3.10
C GLY A 63 5.57 40.86 -3.55
N SER A 64 4.42 40.18 -3.60
CA SER A 64 3.14 40.73 -4.09
C SER A 64 2.34 41.43 -3.00
N GLU A 65 2.59 41.12 -1.72
CA GLU A 65 1.98 41.75 -0.56
C GLU A 65 3.04 41.93 0.54
N PRO A 66 2.94 42.96 1.41
CA PRO A 66 3.77 43.03 2.60
C PRO A 66 3.50 41.80 3.47
N ALA A 67 4.57 41.23 4.03
CA ALA A 67 4.49 40.09 4.95
C ALA A 67 3.38 40.31 5.99
N PRO A 68 2.43 39.38 6.13
CA PRO A 68 1.41 39.52 7.17
C PRO A 68 2.13 39.60 8.52
N LYS A 69 1.76 40.58 9.35
CA LYS A 69 2.09 40.45 10.78
C LYS A 69 1.44 39.16 11.24
N PRO A 70 2.18 38.17 11.75
CA PRO A 70 1.56 36.94 12.21
C PRO A 70 0.44 37.32 13.21
N ARG A 71 -0.77 36.83 12.98
CA ARG A 71 -1.93 37.08 13.84
C ARG A 71 -2.22 35.82 14.67
N GLY A 72 -2.83 36.02 15.82
CA GLY A 72 -3.26 34.90 16.68
C GLY A 72 -2.12 34.05 17.24
N LEU A 73 -2.31 32.73 17.24
CA LEU A 73 -1.40 31.74 17.84
C LEU A 73 -0.02 31.70 17.16
N PHE A 74 0.04 32.05 15.86
CA PHE A 74 1.25 32.01 15.04
C PHE A 74 2.33 33.01 15.50
N ASN A 75 1.91 34.22 15.93
CA ASN A 75 2.84 35.22 16.49
C ASN A 75 3.43 34.78 17.83
N ARG A 76 2.66 34.00 18.62
CA ARG A 76 3.11 33.47 19.90
C ARG A 76 4.12 32.34 19.76
N LEU A 77 4.03 31.55 18.68
CA LEU A 77 4.88 30.38 18.45
C LEU A 77 6.13 30.69 17.60
N PHE A 78 6.06 31.68 16.69
CA PHE A 78 7.14 32.01 15.75
C PHE A 78 7.66 33.45 15.84
N GLY A 79 7.04 34.31 16.65
CA GLY A 79 7.36 35.75 16.72
C GLY A 79 8.62 36.13 17.49
N SER A 80 9.44 35.17 17.96
CA SER A 80 10.63 35.49 18.76
C SER A 80 11.82 34.57 18.47
N SER A 81 12.54 34.85 17.38
CA SER A 81 13.96 34.52 17.29
C SER A 81 14.66 35.45 16.29
N ASN A 82 15.34 36.47 16.80
CA ASN A 82 16.19 37.40 16.05
C ASN A 82 17.52 36.74 15.59
N VAL A 83 17.53 35.45 15.29
CA VAL A 83 18.78 34.69 15.07
C VAL A 83 18.98 34.30 13.60
N ASP A 84 17.94 34.25 12.76
CA ASP A 84 18.04 33.73 11.40
C ASP A 84 17.36 34.65 10.35
N GLY A 85 18.13 35.11 9.35
CA GLY A 85 17.60 35.63 8.07
C GLY A 85 16.53 36.73 8.15
N ASN A 86 15.86 37.00 7.01
CA ASN A 86 14.68 37.86 6.98
C ASN A 86 13.54 37.12 7.71
N SER A 87 13.09 37.62 8.87
CA SER A 87 12.13 36.95 9.76
C SER A 87 10.82 36.53 9.08
N THR A 88 10.49 37.15 7.95
CA THR A 88 9.37 36.78 7.08
C THR A 88 9.57 35.42 6.41
N ASP A 89 10.73 35.16 5.79
CA ASP A 89 10.95 33.95 4.99
C ASP A 89 10.95 32.70 5.89
N VAL A 90 11.53 32.79 7.08
CA VAL A 90 11.51 31.71 8.08
C VAL A 90 10.08 31.39 8.52
N SER A 91 9.26 32.42 8.75
CA SER A 91 7.87 32.25 9.18
C SER A 91 7.01 31.60 8.11
N VAL A 92 7.18 32.02 6.84
CA VAL A 92 6.44 31.43 5.72
C VAL A 92 6.87 29.98 5.49
N TYR A 93 8.18 29.70 5.52
CA TYR A 93 8.68 28.33 5.41
C TYR A 93 8.02 27.43 6.46
N ARG A 94 8.12 27.79 7.75
CA ARG A 94 7.54 26.99 8.83
C ARG A 94 6.03 26.83 8.70
N PHE A 95 5.31 27.89 8.31
CA PHE A 95 3.87 27.82 8.07
C PHE A 95 3.53 26.83 6.97
N ALA A 96 4.14 26.96 5.79
CA ALA A 96 3.83 26.12 4.63
C ALA A 96 4.01 24.63 4.95
N ILE A 97 5.14 24.31 5.61
CA ILE A 97 5.43 22.96 6.07
C ILE A 97 4.37 22.46 7.07
N CYS A 98 4.04 23.24 8.10
CA CYS A 98 3.03 22.81 9.08
C CYS A 98 1.64 22.65 8.48
N PHE A 99 1.27 23.58 7.59
CA PHE A 99 -0.02 23.62 6.90
C PHE A 99 -0.20 22.42 5.98
N ALA A 100 0.84 22.02 5.25
CA ALA A 100 0.76 20.90 4.32
C ALA A 100 0.38 19.55 4.98
N SER A 101 0.58 19.39 6.29
CA SER A 101 0.34 18.11 6.98
C SER A 101 -1.14 17.76 7.17
N GLY A 102 -1.44 16.45 7.25
CA GLY A 102 -2.75 15.92 7.66
C GLY A 102 -2.91 15.71 9.17
N LYS A 103 -1.84 15.85 9.98
CA LYS A 103 -1.84 15.42 11.40
C LYS A 103 -2.76 16.20 12.31
N TYR A 104 -3.03 17.47 12.00
CA TYR A 104 -3.96 18.28 12.78
C TYR A 104 -5.43 18.03 12.40
N LEU A 105 -5.71 17.20 11.39
CA LEU A 105 -7.06 16.85 10.92
C LEU A 105 -7.64 15.66 11.69
N THR A 106 -7.73 15.78 13.02
CA THR A 106 -8.09 14.67 13.92
C THR A 106 -9.59 14.54 14.22
N GLY A 107 -10.40 15.56 13.89
CA GLY A 107 -11.84 15.56 14.14
C GLY A 107 -12.67 14.86 13.06
N HIS A 108 -13.81 14.27 13.44
CA HIS A 108 -14.76 13.71 12.48
C HIS A 108 -15.29 14.83 11.54
N GLY A 109 -15.11 14.66 10.23
CA GLY A 109 -15.49 15.64 9.21
C GLY A 109 -14.41 16.69 8.88
N ALA A 110 -13.27 16.69 9.58
CA ALA A 110 -12.18 17.65 9.34
C ALA A 110 -11.66 17.62 7.89
N ARG A 111 -11.42 16.44 7.33
CA ARG A 111 -10.98 16.29 5.92
C ARG A 111 -11.99 16.83 4.90
N GLN A 112 -13.29 16.67 5.19
CA GLN A 112 -14.33 17.20 4.32
C GLN A 112 -14.37 18.73 4.38
N ALA A 113 -14.22 19.31 5.57
CA ALA A 113 -14.13 20.75 5.76
C ALA A 113 -12.88 21.33 5.07
N THR A 114 -11.71 20.70 5.22
CA THR A 114 -10.50 21.17 4.52
C THR A 114 -10.61 21.04 3.02
N GLN A 115 -11.23 19.98 2.50
CA GLN A 115 -11.47 19.85 1.06
C GLN A 115 -12.36 20.97 0.53
N GLN A 116 -13.41 21.35 1.27
CA GLN A 116 -14.26 22.47 0.89
C GLN A 116 -13.48 23.78 0.83
N GLN A 117 -12.63 24.06 1.83
CA GLN A 117 -11.80 25.26 1.86
C GLN A 117 -10.75 25.26 0.73
N LEU A 118 -10.06 24.13 0.50
CA LEU A 118 -9.12 24.00 -0.60
C LEU A 118 -9.82 24.23 -1.95
N ASN A 119 -11.02 23.68 -2.13
CA ASN A 119 -11.82 23.88 -3.34
C ASN A 119 -12.19 25.35 -3.56
N LEU A 120 -12.49 26.10 -2.50
CA LEU A 120 -12.80 27.54 -2.58
C LEU A 120 -11.60 28.36 -3.04
N ILE A 121 -10.40 28.05 -2.54
CA ILE A 121 -9.19 28.79 -2.90
C ILE A 121 -8.46 28.23 -4.14
N HIS A 122 -8.89 27.08 -4.65
CA HIS A 122 -8.17 26.24 -5.61
C HIS A 122 -7.56 27.00 -6.79
N ALA A 123 -8.37 27.80 -7.50
CA ALA A 123 -7.92 28.53 -8.68
C ALA A 123 -6.82 29.55 -8.36
N GLU A 124 -6.92 30.22 -7.22
CA GLU A 124 -5.91 31.15 -6.76
C GLU A 124 -4.66 30.42 -6.24
N HIS A 125 -4.85 29.34 -5.49
CA HIS A 125 -3.75 28.53 -4.97
C HIS A 125 -2.86 28.00 -6.09
N LEU A 126 -3.43 27.39 -7.14
CA LEU A 126 -2.67 26.93 -8.31
C LEU A 126 -1.95 28.08 -9.03
N LYS A 127 -2.56 29.28 -9.09
CA LYS A 127 -1.93 30.46 -9.67
C LYS A 127 -0.69 30.88 -8.87
N LEU A 128 -0.76 30.88 -7.54
CA LEU A 128 0.36 31.23 -6.67
C LEU A 128 1.46 30.16 -6.72
N ILE A 129 1.11 28.88 -6.69
CA ILE A 129 2.08 27.79 -6.87
C ILE A 129 2.81 27.97 -8.20
N ARG A 130 2.08 28.18 -9.31
CA ARG A 130 2.69 28.40 -10.62
C ARG A 130 3.69 29.57 -10.61
N ALA A 131 3.33 30.68 -9.94
CA ALA A 131 4.21 31.82 -9.78
C ALA A 131 5.45 31.49 -8.94
N LEU A 132 5.32 30.71 -7.86
CA LEU A 132 6.49 30.25 -7.07
C LEU A 132 7.46 29.44 -7.93
N LEU A 133 6.93 28.58 -8.81
CA LEU A 133 7.73 27.79 -9.74
C LEU A 133 8.44 28.63 -10.82
N ASP A 134 8.08 29.91 -11.00
CA ASP A 134 8.71 30.85 -11.94
C ASP A 134 9.83 31.71 -11.29
N VAL A 135 10.00 31.67 -9.97
CA VAL A 135 11.02 32.44 -9.25
C VAL A 135 12.29 31.59 -9.02
N PRO A 136 13.50 32.19 -9.01
CA PRO A 136 14.71 31.46 -8.63
C PRO A 136 14.62 30.87 -7.22
N ASP A 137 15.13 29.64 -7.07
CA ASP A 137 15.26 29.02 -5.75
C ASP A 137 16.17 29.85 -4.84
N ARG A 138 15.86 29.86 -3.55
CA ARG A 138 16.63 30.58 -2.53
C ARG A 138 16.43 29.94 -1.16
N VAL A 139 17.41 30.14 -0.29
CA VAL A 139 17.31 29.76 1.12
C VAL A 139 16.30 30.67 1.81
N MET A 140 15.27 30.07 2.39
CA MET A 140 14.22 30.69 3.20
C MET A 140 14.58 30.67 4.69
N THR A 141 15.28 29.62 5.15
CA THR A 141 15.76 29.47 6.54
C THR A 141 17.08 28.73 6.58
N ASN A 142 17.99 29.15 7.48
CA ASN A 142 19.22 28.42 7.79
C ASN A 142 19.02 27.37 8.90
N THR A 143 17.82 27.33 9.50
CA THR A 143 17.39 26.34 10.49
C THR A 143 16.18 25.54 9.94
N PRO A 144 16.40 24.70 8.91
CA PRO A 144 15.34 23.86 8.36
C PRO A 144 14.95 22.73 9.32
N LEU A 145 13.86 22.04 9.00
CA LEU A 145 13.56 20.76 9.63
C LEU A 145 14.62 19.72 9.27
N PRO A 146 14.85 18.68 10.09
CA PRO A 146 15.81 17.62 9.80
C PRO A 146 15.56 16.98 8.44
N GLY A 147 16.61 16.84 7.64
CA GLY A 147 16.53 16.30 6.28
C GLY A 147 16.12 17.32 5.22
N ALA A 148 15.60 18.49 5.60
CA ALA A 148 15.23 19.57 4.68
C ALA A 148 16.37 20.57 4.47
N LYS A 149 16.29 21.32 3.38
CA LYS A 149 17.25 22.35 2.95
C LYS A 149 16.85 23.77 3.32
N GLY A 150 15.61 24.00 3.73
CA GLY A 150 15.10 25.32 4.12
C GLY A 150 14.87 26.24 2.94
N THR A 151 14.37 25.72 1.82
CA THR A 151 14.38 26.38 0.50
C THR A 151 13.00 26.82 0.03
N LEU A 152 12.96 27.69 -0.98
CA LEU A 152 11.72 28.06 -1.66
C LEU A 152 11.09 26.87 -2.38
N GLY A 153 11.90 25.96 -2.94
CA GLY A 153 11.42 24.73 -3.56
C GLY A 153 10.57 23.87 -2.62
N GLU A 154 10.96 23.75 -1.35
CA GLU A 154 10.21 23.01 -0.32
C GLU A 154 8.89 23.71 0.07
N VAL A 155 8.85 25.05 0.01
CA VAL A 155 7.58 25.79 0.19
C VAL A 155 6.62 25.50 -0.97
N ALA A 156 7.13 25.47 -2.20
CA ALA A 156 6.33 25.13 -3.37
C ALA A 156 5.85 23.67 -3.34
N GLU A 157 6.70 22.75 -2.88
CA GLU A 157 6.34 21.35 -2.63
C GLU A 157 5.23 21.24 -1.59
N ALA A 158 5.40 21.87 -0.42
CA ALA A 158 4.42 21.85 0.66
C ALA A 158 3.04 22.40 0.23
N ALA A 159 3.01 23.46 -0.58
CA ALA A 159 1.77 23.97 -1.14
C ALA A 159 1.08 22.95 -2.07
N LEU A 160 1.84 22.17 -2.84
CA LEU A 160 1.28 21.06 -3.62
C LEU A 160 0.82 19.89 -2.74
N LEU A 161 1.54 19.57 -1.66
CA LEU A 161 1.18 18.51 -0.72
C LEU A 161 -0.13 18.75 0.02
N SER A 162 -0.63 20.01 0.09
CA SER A 162 -2.00 20.28 0.54
C SER A 162 -3.04 19.52 -0.27
N TYR A 163 -2.80 19.26 -1.56
CA TYR A 163 -3.70 18.45 -2.42
C TYR A 163 -3.66 16.95 -2.12
N PHE A 164 -2.69 16.48 -1.36
CA PHE A 164 -2.66 15.10 -0.87
C PHE A 164 -3.33 15.01 0.51
N HIS A 165 -2.97 15.92 1.43
CA HIS A 165 -3.39 15.82 2.83
C HIS A 165 -4.76 16.42 3.13
N HIS A 166 -5.21 17.42 2.37
CA HIS A 166 -6.44 18.19 2.67
C HIS A 166 -7.64 17.79 1.81
N THR A 167 -7.47 16.80 0.92
CA THR A 167 -8.54 16.21 0.12
C THR A 167 -8.94 14.83 0.62
N ASP A 168 -10.16 14.41 0.32
CA ASP A 168 -10.59 13.02 0.44
C ASP A 168 -10.31 12.22 -0.85
N PHE A 169 -10.51 10.91 -0.80
CA PHE A 169 -10.39 10.03 -1.97
C PHE A 169 -11.66 9.99 -2.84
N GLY A 170 -12.60 10.92 -2.62
CA GLY A 170 -13.83 11.06 -3.36
C GLY A 170 -13.65 11.74 -4.72
N PRO A 171 -14.72 11.85 -5.53
CA PRO A 171 -14.64 12.44 -6.88
C PRO A 171 -14.12 13.87 -6.90
N GLN A 172 -14.46 14.68 -5.89
CA GLN A 172 -14.02 16.08 -5.82
C GLN A 172 -12.55 16.18 -5.44
N GLY A 173 -12.09 15.44 -4.43
CA GLY A 173 -10.67 15.39 -4.07
C GLY A 173 -9.79 14.95 -5.24
N ARG A 174 -10.18 13.87 -5.93
CA ARG A 174 -9.48 13.40 -7.15
C ARG A 174 -9.42 14.46 -8.26
N ARG A 175 -10.49 15.24 -8.46
CA ARG A 175 -10.47 16.35 -9.43
C ARG A 175 -9.43 17.40 -9.05
N LEU A 176 -9.40 17.82 -7.79
CA LEU A 176 -8.47 18.84 -7.30
C LEU A 176 -7.02 18.37 -7.43
N SER A 177 -6.73 17.13 -7.04
CA SER A 177 -5.41 16.50 -7.18
C SER A 177 -4.97 16.43 -8.65
N ALA A 178 -5.84 15.96 -9.55
CA ALA A 178 -5.54 15.90 -10.99
C ALA A 178 -5.25 17.28 -11.61
N GLU A 179 -5.95 18.33 -11.18
CA GLU A 179 -5.66 19.71 -11.63
C GLU A 179 -4.33 20.21 -11.08
N ALA A 180 -4.00 19.93 -9.82
CA ALA A 180 -2.71 20.26 -9.20
C ALA A 180 -1.53 19.49 -9.82
N ALA A 181 -1.75 18.24 -10.25
CA ALA A 181 -0.74 17.37 -10.86
C ALA A 181 -0.05 18.00 -12.07
N HIS A 182 -0.71 18.92 -12.79
CA HIS A 182 -0.12 19.63 -13.94
C HIS A 182 1.09 20.50 -13.56
N LEU A 183 1.25 20.83 -12.27
CA LEU A 183 2.39 21.61 -11.77
C LEU A 183 3.57 20.73 -11.33
N VAL A 184 3.34 19.43 -11.09
CA VAL A 184 4.36 18.51 -10.57
C VAL A 184 5.54 18.34 -11.52
N PRO A 185 5.38 18.13 -12.84
CA PRO A 185 6.52 18.01 -13.74
C PRO A 185 7.42 19.27 -13.75
N LYS A 186 6.83 20.45 -13.61
CA LYS A 186 7.59 21.70 -13.52
C LYS A 186 8.34 21.82 -12.18
N LEU A 187 7.69 21.46 -11.07
CA LEU A 187 8.32 21.41 -9.74
C LEU A 187 9.56 20.51 -9.78
N LEU A 188 9.41 19.26 -10.23
CA LEU A 188 10.47 18.26 -10.18
C LEU A 188 11.65 18.58 -11.12
N ARG A 189 11.38 19.16 -12.31
CA ARG A 189 12.47 19.67 -13.18
C ARG A 189 13.22 20.84 -12.55
N ARG A 190 12.51 21.71 -11.82
CA ARG A 190 13.11 22.93 -11.25
C ARG A 190 13.90 22.65 -9.98
N PHE A 191 13.39 21.77 -9.14
CA PHE A 191 13.91 21.46 -7.81
C PHE A 191 14.21 19.96 -7.73
N ALA A 192 15.17 19.52 -8.54
CA ALA A 192 15.47 18.10 -8.74
C ALA A 192 16.02 17.38 -7.50
N TYR A 193 16.25 18.11 -6.40
CA TYR A 193 16.67 17.56 -5.11
C TYR A 193 15.49 17.17 -4.19
N LEU A 194 14.26 17.56 -4.54
CA LEU A 194 13.06 17.17 -3.78
C LEU A 194 12.84 15.67 -3.92
N ASP A 195 12.53 14.99 -2.83
CA ASP A 195 12.41 13.53 -2.77
C ASP A 195 11.16 13.12 -1.98
N SER A 196 9.98 13.50 -2.50
CA SER A 196 8.70 13.21 -1.86
C SER A 196 7.92 12.14 -2.61
N ASN A 197 7.65 11.02 -1.95
CA ASN A 197 6.74 9.99 -2.45
C ASN A 197 5.28 10.49 -2.58
N LEU A 198 4.90 11.50 -1.81
CA LEU A 198 3.57 12.09 -1.85
C LEU A 198 3.36 12.95 -3.11
N ILE A 199 4.41 13.65 -3.55
CA ILE A 199 4.40 14.32 -4.86
C ILE A 199 4.27 13.31 -6.01
N VAL A 200 4.90 12.13 -5.89
CA VAL A 200 4.69 11.04 -6.84
C VAL A 200 3.24 10.57 -6.86
N SER A 201 2.59 10.47 -5.69
CA SER A 201 1.17 10.13 -5.61
C SER A 201 0.30 11.15 -6.35
N ILE A 202 0.56 12.45 -6.19
CA ILE A 202 -0.15 13.51 -6.93
C ILE A 202 0.13 13.41 -8.44
N LEU A 203 1.39 13.14 -8.84
CA LEU A 203 1.72 12.92 -10.26
C LEU A 203 0.90 11.77 -10.85
N GLY A 204 0.62 10.73 -10.08
CA GLY A 204 -0.23 9.60 -10.47
C GLY A 204 -1.65 9.99 -10.91
N ASP A 205 -2.17 11.12 -10.44
CA ASP A 205 -3.48 11.67 -10.83
C ASP A 205 -3.43 12.50 -12.13
N HIS A 206 -2.25 12.68 -12.74
CA HIS A 206 -2.11 13.48 -13.95
C HIS A 206 -2.87 12.87 -15.15
N PRO A 207 -3.74 13.62 -15.85
CA PRO A 207 -4.51 13.08 -16.99
C PRO A 207 -3.65 12.52 -18.12
N SER A 208 -2.46 13.09 -18.32
CA SER A 208 -1.45 12.63 -19.29
C SER A 208 -0.24 12.00 -18.59
N LEU A 209 -0.47 11.19 -17.54
CA LEU A 209 0.60 10.58 -16.74
C LEU A 209 1.68 9.91 -17.57
N VAL A 210 1.29 9.18 -18.64
CA VAL A 210 2.25 8.45 -19.50
C VAL A 210 3.30 9.39 -20.10
N ASP A 211 2.85 10.50 -20.67
CA ASP A 211 3.72 11.43 -21.38
C ASP A 211 4.55 12.27 -20.40
N GLU A 212 3.95 12.76 -19.32
CA GLU A 212 4.64 13.60 -18.34
C GLU A 212 5.66 12.81 -17.51
N ALA A 213 5.29 11.62 -16.99
CA ALA A 213 6.23 10.79 -16.26
C ALA A 213 7.35 10.27 -17.18
N GLY A 214 7.00 9.88 -18.42
CA GLY A 214 7.97 9.44 -19.41
C GLY A 214 8.99 10.53 -19.74
N SER A 215 8.53 11.73 -20.04
CA SER A 215 9.40 12.89 -20.33
C SER A 215 10.24 13.28 -19.12
N LEU A 216 9.63 13.31 -17.93
CA LEU A 216 10.34 13.65 -16.70
C LEU A 216 11.52 12.70 -16.48
N ILE A 217 11.27 11.38 -16.53
CA ILE A 217 12.31 10.36 -16.38
C ILE A 217 13.42 10.55 -17.43
N GLN A 218 13.08 10.77 -18.70
CA GLN A 218 14.09 11.01 -19.75
C GLN A 218 14.97 12.22 -19.45
N ASP A 219 14.39 13.33 -18.99
CA ASP A 219 15.12 14.58 -18.74
C ASP A 219 16.25 14.36 -17.73
N ILE A 220 16.01 13.60 -16.67
CA ILE A 220 16.99 13.33 -15.60
C ILE A 220 18.11 12.41 -16.06
N PHE A 221 17.76 11.31 -16.72
CA PHE A 221 18.78 10.37 -17.21
C PHE A 221 19.61 10.96 -18.35
N ARG A 222 19.27 12.15 -18.85
CA ARG A 222 20.07 12.91 -19.82
C ARG A 222 20.83 14.07 -19.20
N ASP A 223 20.51 14.48 -17.98
CA ASP A 223 21.22 15.54 -17.27
C ASP A 223 22.47 14.96 -16.59
N PRO A 224 23.70 15.27 -17.07
CA PRO A 224 24.94 14.76 -16.48
C PRO A 224 25.20 15.30 -15.06
N GLY A 225 24.49 16.34 -14.64
CA GLY A 225 24.57 16.90 -13.28
C GLY A 225 23.57 16.27 -12.30
N HIS A 226 22.68 15.40 -12.77
CA HIS A 226 21.65 14.78 -11.94
C HIS A 226 22.08 13.38 -11.50
N ASP A 227 21.95 13.13 -10.20
CA ASP A 227 22.16 11.82 -9.60
C ASP A 227 20.81 11.07 -9.61
N PRO A 228 20.62 10.01 -10.43
CA PRO A 228 19.36 9.28 -10.52
C PRO A 228 19.02 8.51 -9.22
N GLU A 229 19.92 8.45 -8.24
CA GLU A 229 19.61 8.01 -6.86
C GLU A 229 18.92 9.08 -6.04
N ARG A 230 18.87 10.32 -6.51
CA ARG A 230 18.26 11.45 -5.82
C ARG A 230 16.92 11.81 -6.45
N GLY A 231 16.05 12.31 -5.60
CA GLY A 231 14.70 12.71 -5.99
C GLY A 231 13.76 11.52 -6.15
N PRO A 232 12.54 11.75 -6.67
CA PRO A 232 11.42 10.87 -6.43
C PRO A 232 11.41 9.59 -7.29
N TYR A 233 12.43 9.37 -8.13
CA TYR A 233 12.44 8.32 -9.16
C TYR A 233 12.54 6.92 -8.55
N GLY A 234 13.20 6.79 -7.40
CA GLY A 234 13.18 5.56 -6.62
C GLY A 234 11.75 5.16 -6.25
N TRP A 235 10.92 6.10 -5.78
CA TRP A 235 9.51 5.85 -5.47
C TRP A 235 8.69 5.49 -6.71
N ILE A 236 8.94 6.16 -7.84
CA ILE A 236 8.30 5.80 -9.11
C ILE A 236 8.67 4.35 -9.50
N GLY A 237 9.95 3.97 -9.39
CA GLY A 237 10.41 2.61 -9.64
C GLY A 237 9.74 1.58 -8.73
N GLN A 238 9.71 1.85 -7.42
CA GLN A 238 9.04 1.00 -6.42
C GLN A 238 7.55 0.81 -6.73
N ASN A 239 6.83 1.87 -7.08
CA ASN A 239 5.41 1.81 -7.43
C ASN A 239 5.15 1.19 -8.81
N MET A 240 6.18 1.07 -9.66
CA MET A 240 6.08 0.54 -11.01
C MET A 240 6.40 -0.96 -11.10
N THR A 241 7.45 -1.42 -10.40
CA THR A 241 7.95 -2.80 -10.50
C THR A 241 8.22 -3.49 -9.16
N GLY A 242 8.06 -2.78 -8.03
CA GLY A 242 8.40 -3.31 -6.71
C GLY A 242 7.32 -4.18 -6.07
N PHE A 243 7.72 -4.89 -5.00
CA PHE A 243 6.85 -5.83 -4.27
C PHE A 243 5.59 -5.24 -3.66
N TYR A 244 5.58 -3.93 -3.39
CA TYR A 244 4.47 -3.23 -2.76
C TYR A 244 3.61 -2.45 -3.76
N ALA A 245 3.93 -2.53 -5.05
CA ALA A 245 3.10 -1.92 -6.08
C ALA A 245 1.77 -2.68 -6.17
N TRP A 246 0.71 -2.11 -5.59
CA TRP A 246 -0.65 -2.60 -5.76
C TRP A 246 -1.15 -2.42 -7.21
N ARG A 247 -2.13 -3.24 -7.63
CA ARG A 247 -2.61 -3.26 -9.01
C ARG A 247 -3.19 -1.94 -9.51
N GLU A 248 -3.88 -1.22 -8.63
CA GLU A 248 -4.54 0.04 -8.99
C GLU A 248 -3.59 1.23 -8.89
N ASP A 249 -2.29 1.01 -8.58
CA ASP A 249 -1.30 2.08 -8.71
C ASP A 249 -1.30 2.61 -10.14
N PRO A 250 -1.36 3.94 -10.34
CA PRO A 250 -1.15 4.52 -11.65
C PRO A 250 0.18 4.09 -12.28
N PHE A 251 1.27 3.99 -11.52
CA PHE A 251 2.59 3.63 -12.04
C PHE A 251 2.72 2.13 -12.33
N GLN A 252 2.07 1.24 -11.57
CA GLN A 252 2.02 -0.18 -11.92
C GLN A 252 1.17 -0.40 -13.18
N LYS A 253 -0.01 0.24 -13.25
CA LYS A 253 -0.96 0.12 -14.35
C LYS A 253 -0.45 0.68 -15.66
N TYR A 254 0.17 1.86 -15.62
CA TYR A 254 0.68 2.56 -16.81
C TYR A 254 2.19 2.36 -17.03
N GLY A 255 2.88 1.69 -16.11
CA GLY A 255 4.31 1.39 -16.16
C GLY A 255 4.81 0.91 -17.52
N PRO A 256 4.16 -0.07 -18.18
CA PRO A 256 4.61 -0.52 -19.49
C PRO A 256 4.58 0.58 -20.56
N LYS A 257 3.57 1.46 -20.51
CA LYS A 257 3.45 2.59 -21.46
C LYS A 257 4.45 3.70 -21.15
N ILE A 258 4.62 4.03 -19.87
CA ILE A 258 5.61 5.00 -19.40
C ILE A 258 7.01 4.54 -19.82
N MET A 259 7.37 3.29 -19.52
CA MET A 259 8.71 2.78 -19.81
C MET A 259 8.97 2.61 -21.30
N ALA A 260 7.95 2.28 -22.10
CA ALA A 260 8.06 2.31 -23.56
C ALA A 260 8.30 3.73 -24.09
N HIS A 261 7.69 4.75 -23.49
CA HIS A 261 7.96 6.16 -23.81
C HIS A 261 9.41 6.51 -23.43
N VAL A 262 9.84 6.19 -22.20
CA VAL A 262 11.20 6.48 -21.70
C VAL A 262 12.27 5.88 -22.61
N LEU A 263 12.10 4.62 -23.00
CA LEU A 263 13.10 3.86 -23.75
C LEU A 263 12.95 3.98 -25.27
N ALA A 264 12.10 4.89 -25.77
CA ALA A 264 11.85 5.05 -27.21
C ALA A 264 13.13 5.35 -28.02
N ASP A 265 14.13 6.00 -27.40
CA ASP A 265 15.44 6.27 -27.99
C ASP A 265 16.62 5.71 -27.17
N ALA A 266 16.37 4.69 -26.35
CA ALA A 266 17.39 4.06 -25.49
C ALA A 266 18.66 3.62 -26.25
N ALA A 267 18.56 3.38 -27.56
CA ALA A 267 19.68 3.00 -28.41
C ALA A 267 20.82 4.05 -28.47
N VAL A 268 20.53 5.33 -28.19
CA VAL A 268 21.56 6.39 -28.17
C VAL A 268 22.05 6.73 -26.75
N TRP A 269 21.52 6.06 -25.73
CA TRP A 269 21.86 6.38 -24.35
C TRP A 269 23.24 5.82 -23.97
N PRO A 270 24.04 6.56 -23.19
CA PRO A 270 25.24 6.01 -22.55
C PRO A 270 24.91 4.76 -21.75
N ARG A 271 25.85 3.81 -21.74
CA ARG A 271 25.71 2.56 -20.98
C ARG A 271 25.44 2.81 -19.48
N GLU A 272 26.07 3.82 -18.91
CA GLU A 272 25.88 4.22 -17.52
C GLU A 272 24.43 4.61 -17.22
N ASN A 273 23.78 5.36 -18.12
CA ASN A 273 22.39 5.78 -17.96
C ASN A 273 21.44 4.59 -18.03
N LEU A 274 21.72 3.63 -18.93
CA LEU A 274 20.98 2.36 -19.01
C LEU A 274 21.16 1.51 -17.75
N SER A 275 22.37 1.49 -17.18
CA SER A 275 22.66 0.81 -15.91
C SER A 275 21.88 1.43 -14.75
N ASN A 276 21.90 2.76 -14.64
CA ASN A 276 21.17 3.48 -13.60
C ASN A 276 19.64 3.31 -13.75
N LEU A 277 19.13 3.31 -14.98
CA LEU A 277 17.71 3.06 -15.24
C LEU A 277 17.32 1.64 -14.82
N ALA A 278 18.13 0.64 -15.18
CA ALA A 278 17.90 -0.74 -14.77
C ALA A 278 17.90 -0.89 -13.24
N ARG A 279 18.82 -0.19 -12.56
CA ARG A 279 18.88 -0.18 -11.10
C ARG A 279 17.62 0.41 -10.47
N VAL A 280 17.25 1.63 -10.84
CA VAL A 280 16.13 2.37 -10.23
C VAL A 280 14.76 1.73 -10.55
N PHE A 281 14.56 1.22 -11.76
CA PHE A 281 13.25 0.75 -12.22
C PHE A 281 13.11 -0.78 -12.29
N ALA A 282 14.16 -1.54 -11.99
CA ALA A 282 14.07 -3.00 -11.96
C ALA A 282 14.87 -3.64 -10.82
N PHE A 283 16.18 -3.39 -10.70
CA PHE A 283 16.99 -4.13 -9.71
C PHE A 283 16.64 -3.78 -8.26
N ASP A 284 16.61 -2.50 -7.90
CA ASP A 284 16.31 -2.08 -6.52
C ASP A 284 14.84 -2.37 -6.15
N PRO A 285 13.83 -2.10 -7.00
CA PRO A 285 12.44 -2.46 -6.71
C PRO A 285 12.19 -3.96 -6.54
N LEU A 286 12.92 -4.80 -7.29
CA LEU A 286 12.81 -6.26 -7.22
C LEU A 286 13.79 -6.88 -6.21
N ASP A 287 14.53 -6.08 -5.45
CA ASP A 287 15.56 -6.52 -4.50
C ASP A 287 16.55 -7.52 -5.11
N LEU A 288 16.97 -7.27 -6.36
CA LEU A 288 17.89 -8.16 -7.07
C LEU A 288 19.34 -7.85 -6.69
N THR A 289 20.02 -8.84 -6.10
CA THR A 289 21.47 -8.79 -5.91
C THR A 289 22.20 -9.01 -7.24
N ILE A 290 22.76 -7.92 -7.79
CA ILE A 290 23.49 -7.91 -9.08
C ILE A 290 25.01 -7.96 -8.90
N GLY A 291 25.54 -7.41 -7.80
CA GLY A 291 26.97 -7.30 -7.54
C GLY A 291 27.64 -8.63 -7.17
N THR A 292 28.94 -8.57 -6.93
CA THR A 292 29.72 -9.65 -6.32
C THR A 292 29.48 -9.74 -4.81
N ALA A 293 29.84 -10.87 -4.21
CA ALA A 293 29.78 -11.02 -2.75
C ALA A 293 30.58 -9.95 -2.01
N GLU A 294 31.73 -9.53 -2.56
CA GLU A 294 32.57 -8.47 -1.99
C GLU A 294 31.90 -7.10 -2.05
N GLU A 295 31.33 -6.74 -3.19
CA GLU A 295 30.62 -5.46 -3.37
C GLU A 295 29.39 -5.37 -2.45
N GLU A 296 28.60 -6.45 -2.35
CA GLU A 296 27.42 -6.47 -1.48
C GLU A 296 27.80 -6.50 0.01
N ALA A 297 28.89 -7.18 0.37
CA ALA A 297 29.43 -7.11 1.73
C ALA A 297 29.90 -5.69 2.08
N GLN A 298 30.58 -5.00 1.15
CA GLN A 298 31.00 -3.63 1.36
C GLN A 298 29.82 -2.67 1.53
N LYS A 299 28.77 -2.79 0.70
CA LYS A 299 27.54 -2.00 0.87
C LYS A 299 26.90 -2.23 2.24
N ALA A 300 26.88 -3.47 2.72
CA ALA A 300 26.36 -3.80 4.05
C ALA A 300 27.23 -3.18 5.16
N LEU A 301 28.56 -3.22 5.03
CA LEU A 301 29.50 -2.57 5.94
C LEU A 301 29.30 -1.05 5.98
N ASP A 302 29.10 -0.40 4.84
CA ASP A 302 28.84 1.04 4.76
C ASP A 302 27.50 1.41 5.42
N GLY A 303 26.47 0.57 5.24
CA GLY A 303 25.19 0.69 5.95
C GLY A 303 25.34 0.58 7.47
N ILE A 304 26.14 -0.39 7.93
CA ILE A 304 26.48 -0.57 9.36
C ILE A 304 27.18 0.67 9.90
N ALA A 305 28.22 1.15 9.21
CA ALA A 305 28.98 2.33 9.62
C ALA A 305 28.10 3.58 9.72
N ARG A 306 27.17 3.77 8.78
CA ARG A 306 26.20 4.88 8.81
C ARG A 306 25.29 4.82 10.03
N GLU A 307 24.71 3.66 10.34
CA GLU A 307 23.83 3.53 11.51
C GLU A 307 24.60 3.62 12.83
N GLU A 308 25.84 3.13 12.89
CA GLU A 308 26.71 3.30 14.07
C GLU A 308 27.08 4.77 14.31
N ALA A 309 27.41 5.51 13.25
CA ALA A 309 27.64 6.95 13.33
C ALA A 309 26.38 7.68 13.82
N ARG A 310 25.20 7.35 13.26
CA ARG A 310 23.93 7.95 13.65
C ARG A 310 23.56 7.70 15.12
N ILE A 311 23.87 6.50 15.64
CA ILE A 311 23.67 6.18 17.06
C ILE A 311 24.67 6.95 17.94
N ALA A 312 25.92 7.10 17.50
CA ALA A 312 26.95 7.82 18.24
C ALA A 312 26.70 9.33 18.30
N GLU A 313 26.16 9.90 17.22
CA GLU A 313 25.74 11.31 17.15
C GLU A 313 24.57 11.61 18.10
N GLY A 314 23.80 10.59 18.48
CA GLY A 314 22.65 10.72 19.35
C GLY A 314 21.40 11.19 18.61
N PHE A 315 20.24 10.95 19.23
CA PHE A 315 18.93 11.30 18.67
C PHE A 315 18.28 12.47 19.42
N ASP A 316 19.07 13.21 20.19
CA ASP A 316 18.61 14.37 20.94
C ASP A 316 18.51 15.58 19.99
N GLY A 317 17.28 15.99 19.72
CA GLY A 317 16.99 17.17 18.93
C GLY A 317 15.51 17.53 19.06
N PRO A 318 15.16 18.83 19.09
CA PRO A 318 13.76 19.28 19.15
C PRO A 318 12.94 18.87 17.92
N ASP A 319 13.59 18.28 16.90
CA ASP A 319 13.01 18.07 15.59
C ASP A 319 12.88 16.61 15.14
N ASN A 320 13.13 15.65 16.03
CA ASN A 320 12.97 14.25 15.70
C ASN A 320 11.52 13.81 15.65
N SER A 321 11.21 13.01 14.63
CA SER A 321 9.85 12.71 14.25
C SER A 321 9.11 11.70 15.13
N ILE A 322 9.85 11.19 16.08
CA ILE A 322 9.54 10.10 16.98
C ILE A 322 10.41 10.40 18.20
N SER A 323 10.09 9.83 19.36
CA SER A 323 10.92 10.10 20.54
C SER A 323 12.38 9.70 20.26
N PRO A 324 13.38 10.38 20.84
CA PRO A 324 14.78 9.98 20.71
C PRO A 324 14.99 8.48 20.98
N GLN A 325 14.23 7.93 21.94
CA GLN A 325 14.21 6.49 22.27
C GLN A 325 13.68 5.63 21.11
N GLN A 326 12.61 6.04 20.44
CA GLN A 326 12.07 5.34 19.26
C GLN A 326 13.03 5.44 18.06
N ALA A 327 13.61 6.62 17.82
CA ALA A 327 14.60 6.81 16.75
C ALA A 327 15.84 5.94 16.96
N GLU A 328 16.33 5.89 18.19
CA GLU A 328 17.42 5.02 18.59
C GLU A 328 17.04 3.54 18.40
N GLN A 329 15.84 3.14 18.83
CA GLN A 329 15.35 1.79 18.65
C GLN A 329 15.36 1.38 17.16
N PHE A 330 14.79 2.20 16.26
CA PHE A 330 14.77 1.89 14.83
C PHE A 330 16.17 1.84 14.22
N SER A 331 17.08 2.75 14.61
CA SER A 331 18.48 2.67 14.16
C SER A 331 19.18 1.41 14.68
N ARG A 332 18.92 0.98 15.91
CA ARG A 332 19.44 -0.29 16.46
C ARG A 332 18.87 -1.51 15.75
N GLU A 333 17.58 -1.49 15.42
CA GLU A 333 16.93 -2.56 14.64
C GLU A 333 17.50 -2.63 13.23
N ARG A 334 17.67 -1.50 12.53
CA ARG A 334 18.32 -1.42 11.21
C ARG A 334 19.77 -1.88 11.26
N LEU A 335 20.53 -1.47 12.27
CA LEU A 335 21.89 -1.93 12.49
C LEU A 335 21.96 -3.46 12.70
N LYS A 336 21.05 -4.02 13.51
CA LYS A 336 20.93 -5.46 13.73
C LYS A 336 20.61 -6.18 12.41
N ALA A 337 19.67 -5.67 11.62
CA ALA A 337 19.30 -6.23 10.33
C ALA A 337 20.48 -6.17 9.33
N ALA A 338 21.19 -5.05 9.24
CA ALA A 338 22.36 -4.89 8.39
C ALA A 338 23.49 -5.84 8.76
N LYS A 339 23.77 -6.02 10.06
CA LYS A 339 24.75 -7.02 10.56
C LYS A 339 24.34 -8.46 10.23
N ALA A 340 23.05 -8.78 10.36
CA ALA A 340 22.53 -10.10 9.97
C ALA A 340 22.67 -10.34 8.46
N ARG A 341 22.37 -9.32 7.65
CA ARG A 341 22.53 -9.35 6.19
C ARG A 341 23.97 -9.57 5.77
N LEU A 342 24.92 -8.83 6.35
CA LEU A 342 26.35 -9.02 6.11
C LEU A 342 26.78 -10.46 6.40
N LYS A 343 26.37 -10.99 7.56
CA LYS A 343 26.67 -12.39 7.93
C LYS A 343 26.08 -13.39 6.93
N GLN A 344 24.85 -13.18 6.44
CA GLN A 344 24.26 -14.03 5.42
C GLN A 344 25.04 -13.99 4.10
N ILE A 345 25.49 -12.81 3.68
CA ILE A 345 26.34 -12.63 2.50
C ILE A 345 27.67 -13.38 2.68
N GLU A 346 28.35 -13.20 3.81
CA GLU A 346 29.63 -13.85 4.11
C GLU A 346 29.54 -15.38 4.21
N THR A 347 28.42 -15.91 4.70
CA THR A 347 28.23 -17.36 4.91
C THR A 347 27.60 -18.08 3.73
N GLY A 348 26.87 -17.38 2.86
CA GLY A 348 26.01 -18.02 1.85
C GLY A 348 25.45 -17.07 0.80
N PHE A 349 26.30 -16.23 0.19
CA PHE A 349 25.92 -15.28 -0.86
C PHE A 349 25.04 -15.88 -1.98
N ASP A 350 25.39 -17.07 -2.49
CA ASP A 350 24.63 -17.71 -3.57
C ASP A 350 23.21 -18.10 -3.14
N SER A 351 23.03 -18.52 -1.88
CA SER A 351 21.70 -18.84 -1.31
C SER A 351 20.85 -17.59 -1.21
N VAL A 352 21.42 -16.52 -0.66
CA VAL A 352 20.81 -15.20 -0.58
C VAL A 352 20.33 -14.74 -1.95
N ARG A 353 21.23 -14.79 -2.95
CA ARG A 353 20.90 -14.36 -4.31
C ARG A 353 19.78 -15.22 -4.89
N ALA A 354 19.86 -16.54 -4.70
CA ALA A 354 18.83 -17.45 -5.18
C ALA A 354 17.45 -17.19 -4.54
N GLU A 355 17.40 -16.89 -3.25
CA GLU A 355 16.18 -16.53 -2.52
C GLU A 355 15.57 -15.23 -3.07
N GLN A 356 16.36 -14.17 -3.23
CA GLN A 356 15.91 -12.89 -3.78
C GLN A 356 15.41 -13.02 -5.22
N PHE A 357 16.14 -13.73 -6.09
CA PHE A 357 15.68 -13.98 -7.46
C PHE A 357 14.40 -14.83 -7.49
N THR A 358 14.22 -15.73 -6.52
CA THR A 358 12.98 -16.50 -6.39
C THR A 358 11.83 -15.62 -5.94
N ALA A 359 12.05 -14.71 -4.99
CA ALA A 359 11.05 -13.73 -4.54
C ALA A 359 10.63 -12.80 -5.70
N ALA A 360 11.59 -12.22 -6.42
CA ALA A 360 11.33 -11.39 -7.59
C ALA A 360 10.56 -12.16 -8.66
N ALA A 361 10.94 -13.41 -8.94
CA ALA A 361 10.24 -14.26 -9.90
C ALA A 361 8.79 -14.55 -9.47
N LYS A 362 8.54 -14.82 -8.19
CA LYS A 362 7.18 -14.98 -7.64
C LYS A 362 6.35 -13.72 -7.83
N HIS A 363 6.91 -12.55 -7.53
CA HIS A 363 6.25 -11.27 -7.76
C HIS A 363 5.92 -11.05 -9.25
N LEU A 364 6.91 -11.18 -10.14
CA LEU A 364 6.72 -11.03 -11.59
C LEU A 364 5.79 -12.09 -12.21
N ALA A 365 5.63 -13.24 -11.58
CA ALA A 365 4.65 -14.23 -12.01
C ALA A 365 3.20 -13.76 -11.77
N LYS A 366 2.97 -12.88 -10.79
CA LYS A 366 1.63 -12.40 -10.38
C LYS A 366 1.33 -10.98 -10.88
N ALA A 367 2.30 -10.08 -10.78
CA ALA A 367 2.17 -8.67 -11.11
C ALA A 367 2.40 -8.44 -12.62
N ASN A 368 1.33 -8.57 -13.41
CA ASN A 368 1.40 -8.43 -14.88
C ASN A 368 1.87 -7.06 -15.35
N GLY A 369 1.57 -5.98 -14.61
CA GLY A 369 2.07 -4.63 -14.90
C GLY A 369 3.58 -4.55 -14.76
N ALA A 370 4.09 -4.87 -13.58
CA ALA A 370 5.52 -4.95 -13.28
C ALA A 370 6.28 -5.84 -14.28
N ARG A 371 5.76 -7.05 -14.54
CA ARG A 371 6.35 -7.97 -15.52
C ARG A 371 6.50 -7.36 -16.91
N LYS A 372 5.44 -6.77 -17.46
CA LYS A 372 5.49 -6.14 -18.80
C LYS A 372 6.48 -4.97 -18.83
N THR A 373 6.56 -4.19 -17.76
CA THR A 373 7.55 -3.12 -17.62
C THR A 373 8.97 -3.70 -17.66
N VAL A 374 9.25 -4.74 -16.86
CA VAL A 374 10.57 -5.40 -16.81
C VAL A 374 10.94 -6.01 -18.15
N GLU A 375 9.99 -6.62 -18.87
CA GLU A 375 10.22 -7.13 -20.23
C GLU A 375 10.57 -6.01 -21.23
N ILE A 376 10.03 -4.79 -21.05
CA ILE A 376 10.38 -3.64 -21.91
C ILE A 376 11.80 -3.14 -21.57
N ILE A 377 12.14 -3.05 -20.28
CA ILE A 377 13.48 -2.68 -19.82
C ILE A 377 14.50 -3.70 -20.34
N GLU A 378 14.27 -5.00 -20.10
CA GLU A 378 15.15 -6.08 -20.50
C GLU A 378 15.50 -6.03 -22.00
N ARG A 379 14.52 -5.81 -22.87
CA ARG A 379 14.73 -5.73 -24.32
C ARG A 379 15.54 -4.52 -24.77
N ALA A 380 15.53 -3.43 -24.00
CA ALA A 380 16.25 -2.21 -24.32
C ALA A 380 17.70 -2.23 -23.81
N LEU A 381 18.04 -3.12 -22.86
CA LEU A 381 19.35 -3.16 -22.22
C LEU A 381 20.38 -3.96 -23.05
N PRO A 382 21.68 -3.59 -22.95
CA PRO A 382 22.79 -4.44 -23.39
C PRO A 382 22.74 -5.83 -22.72
N VAL A 383 23.31 -6.83 -23.39
CA VAL A 383 23.20 -8.26 -23.02
C VAL A 383 23.55 -8.55 -21.55
N ASP A 384 24.59 -7.93 -21.03
CA ASP A 384 25.08 -8.12 -19.68
C ASP A 384 24.20 -7.44 -18.62
N LEU A 385 23.69 -6.23 -18.89
CA LEU A 385 22.71 -5.56 -18.02
C LEU A 385 21.34 -6.24 -18.06
N ALA A 386 20.97 -6.85 -19.20
CA ALA A 386 19.71 -7.58 -19.35
C ALA A 386 19.73 -8.96 -18.67
N ALA A 387 20.90 -9.55 -18.44
CA ALA A 387 21.03 -10.94 -17.99
C ALA A 387 20.31 -11.24 -16.65
N PRO A 388 20.40 -10.40 -15.60
CA PRO A 388 19.65 -10.61 -14.37
C PRO A 388 18.13 -10.59 -14.56
N LEU A 389 17.63 -9.67 -15.41
CA LEU A 389 16.20 -9.58 -15.70
C LEU A 389 15.72 -10.81 -16.49
N LYS A 390 16.52 -11.29 -17.44
CA LYS A 390 16.23 -12.54 -18.16
C LYS A 390 16.13 -13.74 -17.21
N GLU A 391 17.03 -13.84 -16.23
CA GLU A 391 17.00 -14.90 -15.22
C GLU A 391 15.71 -14.82 -14.38
N ALA A 392 15.36 -13.63 -13.87
CA ALA A 392 14.15 -13.43 -13.08
C ALA A 392 12.87 -13.74 -13.88
N LEU A 393 12.80 -13.28 -15.15
CA LEU A 393 11.68 -13.56 -16.05
C LEU A 393 11.55 -15.05 -16.39
N ALA A 394 12.67 -15.74 -16.66
CA ALA A 394 12.67 -17.18 -16.92
C ALA A 394 12.21 -17.99 -15.69
N LYS A 395 12.63 -17.60 -14.49
CA LYS A 395 12.13 -18.19 -13.23
C LYS A 395 10.64 -17.91 -13.05
N ALA A 396 10.16 -16.71 -13.38
CA ALA A 396 8.74 -16.38 -13.32
C ALA A 396 7.91 -17.24 -14.29
N ASP A 397 8.45 -17.53 -15.48
CA ASP A 397 7.82 -18.46 -16.44
C ASP A 397 7.77 -19.89 -15.90
N ALA A 398 8.87 -20.36 -15.30
CA ALA A 398 8.89 -21.68 -14.67
C ALA A 398 7.78 -21.79 -13.60
N ILE A 399 7.64 -20.79 -12.72
CA ILE A 399 6.59 -20.74 -11.69
C ILE A 399 5.19 -20.86 -12.29
N LYS A 400 4.89 -20.15 -13.39
CA LYS A 400 3.57 -20.22 -14.05
C LYS A 400 3.23 -21.61 -14.60
N THR A 401 4.23 -22.44 -14.86
CA THR A 401 4.07 -23.79 -15.43
C THR A 401 4.14 -24.90 -14.39
N GLN A 402 4.47 -24.59 -13.14
CA GLN A 402 4.58 -25.59 -12.09
C GLN A 402 3.20 -26.19 -11.75
N PRO A 403 3.14 -27.50 -11.45
CA PRO A 403 1.94 -28.10 -10.87
C PRO A 403 1.58 -27.38 -9.56
N VAL A 404 0.30 -27.03 -9.42
CA VAL A 404 -0.26 -26.37 -8.24
C VAL A 404 -1.05 -27.39 -7.42
N ALA A 405 -1.05 -27.27 -6.09
CA ALA A 405 -1.85 -28.13 -5.22
C ALA A 405 -3.35 -27.89 -5.42
N PHE A 406 -3.73 -26.65 -5.75
CA PHE A 406 -5.12 -26.22 -5.87
C PHE A 406 -5.44 -25.70 -7.28
N PRO A 407 -5.48 -26.58 -8.30
CA PRO A 407 -5.85 -26.16 -9.65
C PRO A 407 -7.30 -25.68 -9.69
N MET A 408 -7.54 -24.52 -10.32
CA MET A 408 -8.88 -23.95 -10.42
C MET A 408 -9.85 -24.92 -11.13
N PRO A 409 -10.93 -25.38 -10.47
CA PRO A 409 -11.91 -26.29 -11.06
C PRO A 409 -12.71 -25.63 -12.19
N LYS A 410 -13.23 -26.42 -13.13
CA LYS A 410 -14.01 -25.89 -14.25
C LYS A 410 -15.44 -25.62 -13.81
N ALA A 411 -16.06 -24.59 -14.38
CA ALA A 411 -17.47 -24.30 -14.10
C ALA A 411 -18.43 -25.46 -14.44
N SER A 412 -18.05 -26.31 -15.40
CA SER A 412 -18.79 -27.54 -15.77
C SER A 412 -18.83 -28.58 -14.65
N ASP A 413 -17.91 -28.50 -13.68
CA ASP A 413 -17.76 -29.49 -12.63
C ASP A 413 -18.75 -29.21 -11.47
N ASN A 414 -19.35 -28.02 -11.44
CA ASN A 414 -20.34 -27.67 -10.43
C ASN A 414 -21.71 -28.31 -10.70
N ARG A 415 -22.17 -29.15 -9.76
CA ARG A 415 -23.49 -29.78 -9.78
C ARG A 415 -24.54 -29.06 -8.93
N PHE A 416 -24.13 -28.22 -7.98
CA PHE A 416 -25.03 -27.52 -7.05
C PHE A 416 -25.60 -26.24 -7.67
N LYS A 417 -26.88 -25.97 -7.38
CA LYS A 417 -27.59 -24.74 -7.77
C LYS A 417 -27.48 -23.64 -6.70
N ASP A 418 -27.28 -24.03 -5.45
CA ASP A 418 -27.13 -23.15 -4.30
C ASP A 418 -25.71 -23.20 -3.74
N ILE A 419 -25.06 -22.04 -3.69
CA ILE A 419 -23.69 -21.94 -3.18
C ILE A 419 -23.63 -22.07 -1.65
N GLY A 420 -24.64 -21.55 -0.93
CA GLY A 420 -24.70 -21.65 0.53
C GLY A 420 -24.74 -23.11 0.98
N LEU A 421 -25.66 -23.91 0.40
CA LEU A 421 -25.72 -25.35 0.70
C LEU A 421 -24.44 -26.07 0.29
N LYS A 422 -23.87 -25.74 -0.88
CA LYS A 422 -22.61 -26.36 -1.33
C LYS A 422 -21.47 -26.10 -0.36
N LEU A 423 -21.34 -24.88 0.17
CA LEU A 423 -20.31 -24.54 1.14
C LEU A 423 -20.46 -25.34 2.43
N MET A 424 -21.69 -25.55 2.92
CA MET A 424 -21.92 -26.43 4.07
C MET A 424 -21.48 -27.87 3.80
N VAL A 425 -21.74 -28.39 2.61
CA VAL A 425 -21.29 -29.73 2.20
C VAL A 425 -19.77 -29.82 2.13
N ILE A 426 -19.12 -28.77 1.61
CA ILE A 426 -17.65 -28.69 1.58
C ILE A 426 -17.11 -28.63 3.00
N ASP A 427 -17.70 -27.80 3.89
CA ASP A 427 -17.27 -27.69 5.28
C ASP A 427 -17.28 -29.04 5.98
N GLU A 428 -18.41 -29.75 5.86
CA GLU A 428 -18.61 -31.07 6.44
C GLU A 428 -17.61 -32.09 5.87
N LEU A 429 -17.48 -32.20 4.54
CA LEU A 429 -16.65 -33.24 3.94
C LEU A 429 -15.15 -32.95 4.03
N MET A 430 -14.74 -31.69 3.92
CA MET A 430 -13.33 -31.27 3.85
C MET A 430 -12.74 -30.99 5.22
N TYR A 431 -13.44 -30.24 6.08
CA TYR A 431 -12.88 -29.75 7.34
C TYR A 431 -13.32 -30.60 8.54
N VAL A 432 -14.57 -31.06 8.58
CA VAL A 432 -15.08 -31.92 9.66
C VAL A 432 -14.66 -33.38 9.45
N GLN A 433 -15.07 -33.99 8.34
CA GLN A 433 -14.81 -35.41 8.06
C GLN A 433 -13.43 -35.68 7.45
N LYS A 434 -12.77 -34.66 6.88
CA LYS A 434 -11.46 -34.76 6.19
C LYS A 434 -11.40 -35.82 5.08
N ARG A 435 -12.52 -35.99 4.35
CA ARG A 435 -12.68 -36.92 3.23
C ARG A 435 -12.51 -36.26 1.86
N LEU A 436 -12.90 -34.99 1.74
CA LEU A 436 -12.69 -34.21 0.52
C LEU A 436 -11.28 -33.60 0.57
N LEU A 437 -10.35 -34.19 -0.18
CA LEU A 437 -8.93 -33.82 -0.21
C LEU A 437 -8.53 -33.26 -1.59
N PRO A 438 -7.47 -32.42 -1.67
CA PRO A 438 -6.68 -31.89 -0.56
C PRO A 438 -7.46 -30.89 0.31
N LEU A 439 -7.03 -30.70 1.56
CA LEU A 439 -7.55 -29.65 2.44
C LEU A 439 -7.17 -28.30 1.83
N PHE A 440 -8.16 -27.49 1.46
CA PHE A 440 -7.89 -26.19 0.86
C PHE A 440 -7.28 -25.24 1.88
N ASP A 441 -6.15 -24.62 1.49
CA ASP A 441 -5.41 -23.63 2.25
C ASP A 441 -5.29 -22.35 1.40
N ILE A 442 -5.89 -21.27 1.87
CA ILE A 442 -5.91 -19.97 1.19
C ILE A 442 -4.51 -19.35 1.05
N ARG A 443 -3.61 -19.56 2.03
CA ARG A 443 -2.24 -19.04 1.98
C ARG A 443 -1.46 -19.75 0.88
N GLN A 444 -1.52 -21.07 0.84
CA GLN A 444 -0.89 -21.84 -0.24
C GLN A 444 -1.53 -21.55 -1.60
N PHE A 445 -2.86 -21.44 -1.67
CA PHE A 445 -3.57 -21.07 -2.90
C PHE A 445 -3.13 -19.68 -3.41
N ALA A 446 -3.00 -18.69 -2.52
CA ALA A 446 -2.52 -17.35 -2.87
C ALA A 446 -1.06 -17.38 -3.35
N GLU A 447 -0.21 -18.24 -2.78
CA GLU A 447 1.16 -18.45 -3.24
C GLU A 447 1.23 -18.98 -4.68
N GLU A 448 0.40 -19.97 -4.99
CA GLU A 448 0.33 -20.66 -6.28
C GLU A 448 -0.42 -19.87 -7.36
N TRP A 449 -1.30 -18.94 -6.96
CA TRP A 449 -2.12 -18.19 -7.89
C TRP A 449 -1.31 -17.14 -8.66
N THR A 450 -1.22 -17.32 -9.98
CA THR A 450 -0.44 -16.46 -10.89
C THR A 450 -1.29 -15.71 -11.91
N LYS A 451 -2.63 -15.89 -11.90
CA LYS A 451 -3.51 -15.22 -12.86
C LYS A 451 -3.82 -13.77 -12.48
N ARG A 452 -3.90 -13.49 -11.19
CA ARG A 452 -4.13 -12.15 -10.61
C ARG A 452 -3.34 -12.04 -9.32
N GLU A 453 -2.88 -10.84 -9.01
CA GLU A 453 -2.38 -10.50 -7.68
C GLU A 453 -3.56 -10.28 -6.71
N PHE A 454 -3.52 -10.97 -5.58
CA PHE A 454 -4.40 -10.71 -4.43
C PHE A 454 -3.58 -10.98 -3.15
N SER A 455 -3.87 -10.20 -2.13
CA SER A 455 -3.15 -10.18 -0.85
C SER A 455 -4.11 -10.61 0.24
N ILE A 456 -3.72 -11.58 1.06
CA ILE A 456 -4.57 -11.98 2.20
C ILE A 456 -4.74 -10.82 3.18
N GLU A 457 -3.70 -10.01 3.37
CA GLU A 457 -3.73 -8.89 4.31
C GLU A 457 -4.68 -7.78 3.84
N ASP A 458 -4.80 -7.56 2.53
CA ASP A 458 -5.64 -6.48 1.97
C ASP A 458 -7.04 -6.98 1.58
N ASP A 459 -7.14 -8.14 0.95
CA ASP A 459 -8.39 -8.71 0.44
C ASP A 459 -9.11 -9.59 1.48
N GLY A 460 -8.47 -9.94 2.61
CA GLY A 460 -8.97 -10.96 3.54
C GLY A 460 -10.11 -10.53 4.47
N TYR A 461 -10.45 -9.24 4.46
CA TYR A 461 -11.60 -8.67 5.17
C TYR A 461 -12.93 -8.88 4.43
N ASP A 462 -12.88 -9.26 3.17
CA ASP A 462 -14.04 -9.57 2.33
C ASP A 462 -13.89 -10.98 1.73
N VAL A 463 -14.94 -11.47 1.08
CA VAL A 463 -14.88 -12.73 0.33
C VAL A 463 -13.89 -12.61 -0.82
N ILE A 464 -12.79 -13.37 -0.75
CA ILE A 464 -11.80 -13.50 -1.81
C ILE A 464 -12.47 -14.17 -3.03
N PRO A 465 -12.63 -13.46 -4.17
CA PRO A 465 -13.42 -13.95 -5.30
C PRO A 465 -12.88 -15.25 -5.91
N GLU A 466 -11.56 -15.43 -5.90
CA GLU A 466 -10.89 -16.62 -6.38
C GLU A 466 -11.19 -17.85 -5.52
N ALA A 467 -11.14 -17.72 -4.20
CA ALA A 467 -11.48 -18.79 -3.26
C ALA A 467 -12.97 -19.17 -3.38
N MET A 468 -13.85 -18.17 -3.47
CA MET A 468 -15.27 -18.38 -3.74
C MET A 468 -15.49 -19.11 -5.08
N THR A 469 -14.77 -18.72 -6.13
CA THR A 469 -14.86 -19.38 -7.44
C THR A 469 -14.34 -20.82 -7.39
N TYR A 470 -13.27 -21.08 -6.64
CA TYR A 470 -12.74 -22.41 -6.40
C TYR A 470 -13.80 -23.31 -5.78
N PHE A 471 -14.36 -22.93 -4.62
CA PHE A 471 -15.37 -23.74 -3.93
C PHE A 471 -16.66 -23.88 -4.73
N LYS A 472 -17.09 -22.81 -5.42
CA LYS A 472 -18.24 -22.86 -6.32
C LYS A 472 -18.07 -23.89 -7.42
N ASN A 473 -16.87 -24.07 -7.95
CA ASN A 473 -16.62 -25.01 -9.05
C ASN A 473 -16.07 -26.36 -8.59
N LEU A 474 -15.70 -26.52 -7.31
CA LEU A 474 -15.11 -27.74 -6.77
C LEU A 474 -16.00 -28.96 -7.04
N ALA A 475 -15.43 -29.97 -7.69
CA ALA A 475 -16.10 -31.22 -7.97
C ALA A 475 -16.18 -32.05 -6.67
N ILE A 476 -17.38 -32.56 -6.36
CA ILE A 476 -17.58 -33.45 -5.21
C ILE A 476 -18.11 -34.80 -5.74
N PRO A 477 -17.32 -35.88 -5.62
CA PRO A 477 -17.75 -37.22 -6.02
C PRO A 477 -19.04 -37.65 -5.32
N GLY A 478 -19.92 -38.35 -6.03
CA GLY A 478 -21.20 -38.83 -5.48
C GLY A 478 -21.01 -39.74 -4.25
N GLU A 479 -19.93 -40.52 -4.22
CA GLU A 479 -19.57 -41.35 -3.08
C GLU A 479 -19.34 -40.52 -1.81
N LEU A 480 -18.65 -39.37 -1.91
CA LEU A 480 -18.44 -38.48 -0.78
C LEU A 480 -19.74 -37.83 -0.31
N LEU A 481 -20.61 -37.44 -1.23
CA LEU A 481 -21.91 -36.84 -0.90
C LEU A 481 -22.81 -37.80 -0.10
N SER A 482 -22.64 -39.12 -0.26
CA SER A 482 -23.36 -40.11 0.53
C SER A 482 -22.93 -40.17 2.00
N HIS A 483 -21.80 -39.55 2.37
CA HIS A 483 -21.35 -39.47 3.77
C HIS A 483 -21.89 -38.24 4.52
N VAL A 484 -22.67 -37.38 3.85
CA VAL A 484 -23.25 -36.19 4.46
C VAL A 484 -24.55 -36.57 5.18
N GLU A 485 -24.51 -36.58 6.51
CA GLU A 485 -25.67 -36.87 7.36
C GLU A 485 -26.22 -35.63 8.06
N VAL A 486 -25.34 -34.71 8.44
CA VAL A 486 -25.66 -33.44 9.11
C VAL A 486 -24.92 -32.33 8.38
N LEU A 487 -25.59 -31.20 8.18
CA LEU A 487 -24.97 -29.98 7.68
C LEU A 487 -25.17 -28.85 8.68
N THR A 488 -24.14 -28.03 8.89
CA THR A 488 -24.19 -26.87 9.80
C THR A 488 -23.83 -25.61 9.03
N GLN A 489 -24.73 -24.62 9.04
CA GLN A 489 -24.42 -23.27 8.61
C GLN A 489 -23.86 -22.51 9.80
N LYS A 490 -22.53 -22.44 9.89
CA LYS A 490 -21.84 -21.80 11.01
C LYS A 490 -22.04 -20.29 10.97
N SER A 491 -22.49 -19.70 12.08
CA SER A 491 -22.50 -18.23 12.25
C SER A 491 -21.31 -17.69 13.02
N GLY A 492 -20.46 -18.57 13.57
CA GLY A 492 -19.36 -18.19 14.47
C GLY A 492 -19.77 -18.09 15.94
N LEU A 493 -21.02 -18.44 16.28
CA LEU A 493 -21.51 -18.55 17.67
C LEU A 493 -20.73 -19.56 18.53
N ASP A 494 -20.01 -20.50 17.92
CA ASP A 494 -19.14 -21.47 18.58
C ASP A 494 -17.74 -20.91 18.94
N GLY A 495 -17.52 -19.61 18.70
CA GLY A 495 -16.29 -18.89 19.08
C GLY A 495 -15.40 -18.49 17.90
N GLY A 496 -15.83 -18.73 16.66
CA GLY A 496 -14.99 -18.57 15.47
C GLY A 496 -13.84 -19.59 15.44
N GLY A 497 -13.37 -19.96 14.25
CA GLY A 497 -12.27 -20.91 14.11
C GLY A 497 -12.57 -22.06 13.14
N GLY A 498 -11.94 -22.01 11.99
CA GLY A 498 -11.84 -23.07 11.00
C GLY A 498 -13.02 -23.19 10.03
N GLY A 499 -12.81 -24.02 9.01
CA GLY A 499 -13.82 -24.33 8.01
C GLY A 499 -13.69 -23.51 6.73
N VAL A 500 -14.65 -23.71 5.83
CA VAL A 500 -14.63 -23.15 4.48
C VAL A 500 -14.71 -21.62 4.47
N ILE A 501 -15.37 -21.01 5.46
CA ILE A 501 -15.62 -19.57 5.48
C ILE A 501 -14.34 -18.77 5.72
N GLU A 502 -13.47 -19.20 6.64
CA GLU A 502 -12.17 -18.54 6.90
C GLU A 502 -11.18 -18.70 5.75
N GLN A 503 -11.39 -19.68 4.88
CA GLN A 503 -10.58 -19.84 3.67
C GLN A 503 -11.06 -18.91 2.56
N MET A 504 -12.28 -18.37 2.65
CA MET A 504 -12.79 -17.34 1.75
C MET A 504 -12.63 -15.94 2.32
N VAL A 505 -12.74 -15.79 3.65
CA VAL A 505 -12.62 -14.54 4.40
C VAL A 505 -11.63 -14.78 5.56
N PRO A 506 -10.31 -14.71 5.33
CA PRO A 506 -9.28 -14.96 6.34
C PRO A 506 -9.43 -14.16 7.65
N PHE A 507 -10.02 -12.96 7.59
CA PHE A 507 -10.27 -12.10 8.74
C PHE A 507 -11.78 -12.01 9.07
N TRP A 508 -12.52 -13.08 8.84
CA TRP A 508 -13.96 -13.14 9.14
C TRP A 508 -14.23 -12.76 10.60
N ASP A 509 -15.05 -11.73 10.80
CA ASP A 509 -15.44 -11.25 12.13
C ASP A 509 -16.96 -11.29 12.29
N PRO A 510 -17.51 -12.42 12.78
CA PRO A 510 -18.92 -12.53 13.14
C PRO A 510 -19.37 -11.47 14.15
N GLY A 511 -18.48 -11.03 15.04
CA GLY A 511 -18.77 -9.98 16.03
C GLY A 511 -18.83 -8.58 15.40
N GLY A 512 -18.15 -8.39 14.26
CA GLY A 512 -18.16 -7.19 13.43
C GLY A 512 -19.36 -7.07 12.49
N GLY A 513 -20.20 -8.11 12.39
CA GLY A 513 -21.40 -8.13 11.55
C GLY A 513 -21.27 -8.99 10.28
N ASP A 514 -20.18 -9.75 10.12
CA ASP A 514 -20.03 -10.65 8.98
C ASP A 514 -20.92 -11.89 9.13
N GLY A 515 -21.70 -12.21 8.09
CA GLY A 515 -22.59 -13.37 8.07
C GLY A 515 -22.07 -14.50 7.18
N PRO A 516 -22.51 -15.75 7.40
CA PRO A 516 -22.23 -16.84 6.47
C PRO A 516 -22.93 -16.61 5.12
N VAL A 517 -22.53 -17.35 4.10
CA VAL A 517 -23.17 -17.27 2.78
C VAL A 517 -24.62 -17.78 2.87
N PRO A 518 -25.62 -17.04 2.36
CA PRO A 518 -27.03 -17.41 2.49
C PRO A 518 -27.40 -18.68 1.71
N VAL A 519 -28.28 -19.49 2.31
CA VAL A 519 -28.91 -20.65 1.66
C VAL A 519 -30.26 -20.23 1.10
N THR A 520 -30.47 -20.45 -0.20
CA THR A 520 -31.69 -20.00 -0.90
C THR A 520 -32.61 -21.16 -1.28
N ASN A 521 -33.78 -20.83 -1.85
CA ASN A 521 -34.70 -21.83 -2.40
C ASN A 521 -34.10 -22.71 -3.52
N LYS A 522 -32.95 -22.33 -4.10
CA LYS A 522 -32.25 -23.15 -5.10
C LYS A 522 -31.74 -24.47 -4.50
N ALA A 523 -31.46 -24.47 -3.19
CA ALA A 523 -30.96 -25.63 -2.45
C ALA A 523 -31.94 -26.80 -2.43
N ALA A 524 -33.24 -26.55 -2.65
CA ALA A 524 -34.27 -27.59 -2.67
C ALA A 524 -33.99 -28.69 -3.72
N VAL A 525 -33.45 -28.31 -4.89
CA VAL A 525 -33.08 -29.25 -5.95
C VAL A 525 -31.79 -30.01 -5.60
N ASP A 526 -30.90 -29.37 -4.85
CA ASP A 526 -29.60 -29.94 -4.49
C ASP A 526 -29.72 -31.04 -3.42
N LEU A 527 -30.86 -31.15 -2.73
CA LEU A 527 -31.14 -32.26 -1.79
C LEU A 527 -31.09 -33.64 -2.45
N ASP A 528 -31.34 -33.73 -3.76
CA ASP A 528 -31.20 -34.98 -4.52
C ASP A 528 -29.75 -35.48 -4.58
N LEU A 529 -28.79 -34.61 -4.30
CA LEU A 529 -27.38 -34.95 -4.25
C LEU A 529 -26.96 -35.57 -2.91
N LEU A 530 -27.78 -35.47 -1.87
CA LEU A 530 -27.45 -35.79 -0.48
C LEU A 530 -28.39 -36.88 0.08
N PRO A 531 -28.25 -38.15 -0.35
CA PRO A 531 -29.24 -39.19 -0.09
C PRO A 531 -29.37 -39.58 1.40
N ASN A 532 -28.35 -39.31 2.21
CA ASN A 532 -28.29 -39.69 3.62
C ASN A 532 -28.43 -38.49 4.58
N LEU A 533 -28.78 -37.30 4.07
CA LEU A 533 -28.95 -36.11 4.90
C LEU A 533 -30.15 -36.27 5.81
N THR A 534 -29.95 -36.08 7.12
CA THR A 534 -31.00 -36.22 8.15
C THR A 534 -31.25 -34.94 8.93
N CYS A 535 -30.29 -34.00 8.93
CA CYS A 535 -30.40 -32.76 9.69
C CYS A 535 -29.66 -31.60 9.03
N ILE A 536 -30.26 -30.41 9.06
CA ILE A 536 -29.59 -29.14 8.77
C ILE A 536 -29.68 -28.22 10.00
N VAL A 537 -28.55 -27.71 10.44
CA VAL A 537 -28.39 -26.79 11.57
C VAL A 537 -28.13 -25.37 11.05
N GLY A 538 -28.77 -24.35 11.62
CA GLY A 538 -28.44 -22.94 11.37
C GLY A 538 -29.25 -22.23 10.28
N LEU A 539 -30.33 -22.80 9.74
CA LEU A 539 -31.15 -22.11 8.73
C LEU A 539 -31.92 -20.88 9.28
N GLU A 540 -32.00 -20.74 10.59
CA GLU A 540 -32.62 -19.62 11.31
C GLU A 540 -31.79 -18.32 11.27
N HIS A 541 -30.54 -18.35 10.80
CA HIS A 541 -29.71 -17.14 10.68
C HIS A 541 -30.35 -16.04 9.84
N GLU A 542 -30.17 -14.78 10.25
CA GLU A 542 -30.75 -13.60 9.60
C GLU A 542 -30.33 -13.48 8.13
N VAL A 543 -29.12 -13.93 7.79
CA VAL A 543 -28.61 -13.90 6.42
C VAL A 543 -29.51 -14.65 5.42
N ASN A 544 -30.30 -15.61 5.89
CA ASN A 544 -31.23 -16.37 5.07
C ASN A 544 -32.59 -15.68 4.87
N GLU A 545 -32.78 -14.43 5.31
CA GLU A 545 -34.04 -13.71 5.08
C GLU A 545 -34.14 -13.17 3.64
N PRO A 546 -35.31 -13.31 2.96
CA PRO A 546 -36.49 -14.02 3.41
C PRO A 546 -36.27 -15.53 3.46
N LYS A 547 -36.70 -16.19 4.55
CA LYS A 547 -36.47 -17.64 4.76
C LYS A 547 -36.78 -18.49 3.51
N PRO A 548 -35.95 -19.49 3.18
CA PRO A 548 -36.10 -20.30 1.97
C PRO A 548 -37.26 -21.30 2.08
N ARG A 549 -38.49 -20.80 1.98
CA ARG A 549 -39.74 -21.58 2.19
C ARG A 549 -39.83 -22.85 1.35
N LYS A 550 -39.36 -22.83 0.10
CA LYS A 550 -39.37 -24.02 -0.78
C LYS A 550 -38.41 -25.09 -0.27
N LEU A 551 -37.22 -24.68 0.20
CA LEU A 551 -36.27 -25.60 0.82
C LEU A 551 -36.88 -26.22 2.08
N LEU A 552 -37.42 -25.40 2.98
CA LEU A 552 -38.01 -25.87 4.23
C LEU A 552 -39.15 -26.88 3.99
N GLN A 553 -40.01 -26.64 3.01
CA GLN A 553 -41.06 -27.58 2.61
C GLN A 553 -40.50 -28.90 2.06
N GLU A 554 -39.43 -28.86 1.28
CA GLU A 554 -38.80 -30.09 0.75
C GLU A 554 -38.07 -30.87 1.85
N LEU A 555 -37.45 -30.19 2.83
CA LEU A 555 -36.86 -30.83 4.00
C LEU A 555 -37.93 -31.57 4.81
N GLU A 556 -39.06 -30.92 5.09
CA GLU A 556 -40.19 -31.52 5.81
C GLU A 556 -40.74 -32.76 5.09
N LYS A 557 -40.95 -32.68 3.76
CA LYS A 557 -41.41 -33.82 2.94
C LYS A 557 -40.45 -35.01 2.98
N ARG A 558 -39.14 -34.75 3.07
CA ARG A 558 -38.09 -35.78 3.12
C ARG A 558 -37.80 -36.26 4.54
N GLY A 559 -38.47 -35.69 5.56
CA GLY A 559 -38.21 -36.01 6.97
C GLY A 559 -36.85 -35.55 7.46
N ILE A 560 -36.27 -34.51 6.86
CA ILE A 560 -34.97 -33.94 7.23
C ILE A 560 -35.23 -32.85 8.28
N ASN A 561 -34.60 -32.99 9.45
CA ASN A 561 -34.78 -32.07 10.56
C ASN A 561 -34.09 -30.72 10.30
N THR A 562 -34.65 -29.65 10.85
CA THR A 562 -33.96 -28.34 10.94
C THR A 562 -33.83 -27.94 12.39
N ILE A 563 -32.61 -27.63 12.84
CA ILE A 563 -32.32 -27.29 14.23
C ILE A 563 -31.65 -25.91 14.30
N PRO A 564 -32.04 -25.04 15.24
CA PRO A 564 -31.28 -23.84 15.54
C PRO A 564 -29.82 -24.15 15.94
N GLU A 565 -28.87 -23.40 15.41
CA GLU A 565 -27.44 -23.55 15.73
C GLU A 565 -27.19 -23.38 17.23
N SER A 566 -27.86 -22.42 17.87
CA SER A 566 -27.77 -22.23 19.32
C SER A 566 -28.20 -23.47 20.12
N LEU A 567 -29.21 -24.22 19.66
CA LEU A 567 -29.62 -25.47 20.31
C LEU A 567 -28.62 -26.60 20.02
N ALA A 568 -27.98 -26.63 18.87
CA ALA A 568 -26.95 -27.62 18.55
C ALA A 568 -25.67 -27.43 19.39
N ILE A 569 -25.29 -26.17 19.67
CA ILE A 569 -24.10 -25.83 20.47
C ILE A 569 -24.40 -25.93 21.97
N TRP A 570 -25.48 -25.32 22.44
CA TRP A 570 -25.76 -25.11 23.87
C TRP A 570 -26.88 -25.98 24.43
N GLY A 571 -27.62 -26.71 23.60
CA GLY A 571 -28.76 -27.55 24.00
C GLY A 571 -28.40 -28.98 24.43
N LYS A 572 -27.12 -29.27 24.69
CA LYS A 572 -26.67 -30.55 25.27
C LYS A 572 -26.66 -30.47 26.80
N ASP A 573 -27.83 -30.25 27.40
CA ASP A 573 -28.09 -30.52 28.82
C ASP A 573 -29.18 -31.60 28.96
#